data_AF-A0A1A9QEV3-F1
#
_entry.id   AF-A0A1A9QEV3-F1
#
_cell.length_a   1.000
_cell.length_b   1.000
_cell.length_c   1.000
_cell.angle_alpha   90.00
_cell.angle_beta   90.00
_cell.angle_gamma   90.00
#
_symmetry.space_group_name_H-M   'P 1'
#
loop_
_entity.id
_entity.type
_entity.pdbx_description
1 polymer ?
#
loop_
_entity_poly.entity_id
_entity_poly.type
_entity_poly.pdbx_seq_one_letter_code
_entity_poly.pdbx_strand_id
1 'polypeptide(L)'
;MVNIPAKALAIGGGVATVAGGGITYLVISNKQDTPTKQITPITKLTKAKKIKSLLGARKRLLRKESGDNNNWKQRWTSFKQAYSAKDPSEIHASWRFNNWGASKLLDDVQEEFQNKCINNSEDNVEQDTDPRVTAIKTYCTTDQ
;
A
#
# COMPACT_ATOMS: atom_id res chain seq x y z
N MET A 1 13.20 31.10 -37.84
CA MET A 1 12.60 32.46 -37.80
C MET A 1 11.16 32.30 -37.34
N VAL A 2 10.85 32.83 -36.16
CA VAL A 2 9.53 32.77 -35.53
C VAL A 2 8.63 33.79 -36.21
N ASN A 3 7.43 33.38 -36.64
CA ASN A 3 6.40 34.29 -37.13
C ASN A 3 5.13 34.05 -36.32
N ILE A 4 4.71 35.07 -35.58
CA ILE A 4 3.40 35.16 -34.92
C ILE A 4 2.61 36.22 -35.69
N PRO A 5 1.30 36.03 -35.90
CA PRO A 5 0.42 37.13 -35.52
C PRO A 5 -0.79 36.67 -34.70
N ALA A 6 -1.16 37.56 -33.80
CA ALA A 6 -2.17 37.41 -32.78
C ALA A 6 -3.59 37.73 -33.29
N LYS A 7 -4.56 37.41 -32.42
CA LYS A 7 -5.90 38.04 -32.25
C LYS A 7 -7.02 37.62 -33.20
N ALA A 8 -8.08 37.05 -32.61
CA ALA A 8 -9.38 37.71 -32.54
C ALA A 8 -10.27 37.05 -31.47
N LEU A 9 -10.60 37.84 -30.44
CA LEU A 9 -11.76 37.63 -29.56
C LEU A 9 -13.02 38.04 -30.33
N ALA A 10 -14.03 37.17 -30.38
CA ALA A 10 -15.39 37.55 -30.73
C ALA A 10 -16.33 37.02 -29.65
N ILE A 11 -16.69 37.89 -28.70
CA ILE A 11 -17.79 37.67 -27.77
C ILE A 11 -19.05 38.09 -28.54
N GLY A 12 -19.64 37.16 -29.26
CA GLY A 12 -20.92 37.33 -29.94
C GLY A 12 -22.06 36.93 -28.99
N GLY A 13 -22.82 37.91 -28.52
CA GLY A 13 -24.02 37.69 -27.72
C GLY A 13 -25.17 37.14 -28.56
N GLY A 14 -25.87 36.15 -28.02
CA GLY A 14 -27.15 35.66 -28.53
C GLY A 14 -27.95 35.10 -27.36
N VAL A 15 -28.94 35.86 -26.88
CA VAL A 15 -29.90 35.38 -25.88
C VAL A 15 -31.01 34.66 -26.65
N ALA A 16 -31.10 33.34 -26.53
CA ALA A 16 -32.21 32.56 -27.05
C ALA A 16 -33.24 32.34 -25.93
N THR A 17 -34.43 32.91 -26.07
CA THR A 17 -35.59 32.58 -25.24
C THR A 17 -36.22 31.29 -25.76
N VAL A 18 -36.37 30.27 -24.90
CA VAL A 18 -37.08 29.04 -25.27
C VAL A 18 -38.45 28.98 -24.62
N ALA A 19 -39.48 28.93 -25.46
CA ALA A 19 -40.82 28.50 -25.09
C ALA A 19 -40.90 26.98 -25.30
N GLY A 20 -41.16 26.22 -24.24
CA GLY A 20 -41.59 24.82 -24.30
C GLY A 20 -40.58 23.80 -24.84
N GLY A 21 -40.08 22.94 -23.96
CA GLY A 21 -39.40 21.69 -24.33
C GLY A 21 -37.87 21.76 -24.30
N GLY A 22 -37.30 21.33 -23.16
CA GLY A 22 -35.96 20.78 -23.00
C GLY A 22 -34.79 21.42 -23.76
N ILE A 23 -34.11 22.38 -23.14
CA ILE A 23 -32.76 22.80 -23.56
C ILE A 23 -31.70 21.95 -22.86
N THR A 24 -30.96 21.17 -23.63
CA THR A 24 -29.69 20.56 -23.20
C THR A 24 -28.59 21.61 -23.25
N TYR A 25 -28.12 22.09 -22.10
CA TYR A 25 -26.86 22.81 -22.03
C TYR A 25 -25.70 21.82 -22.00
N LEU A 26 -24.90 21.79 -23.07
CA LEU A 26 -23.55 21.22 -23.04
C LEU A 26 -22.63 22.23 -22.33
N VAL A 27 -22.42 22.04 -21.02
CA VAL A 27 -21.33 22.69 -20.29
C VAL A 27 -20.13 21.75 -20.30
N ILE A 28 -19.07 22.18 -20.97
CA ILE A 28 -17.77 21.52 -20.99
C ILE A 28 -16.92 22.04 -19.82
N SER A 29 -16.35 21.10 -19.05
CA SER A 29 -15.26 21.25 -18.09
C SER A 29 -15.49 22.05 -16.80
N ASN A 30 -15.93 21.36 -15.76
CA ASN A 30 -15.10 21.11 -14.56
C ASN A 30 -15.79 20.11 -13.63
N LYS A 31 -15.01 19.13 -13.12
CA LYS A 31 -15.36 18.10 -12.13
C LYS A 31 -16.23 16.95 -12.68
N GLN A 32 -15.58 15.80 -12.83
CA GLN A 32 -16.19 14.54 -13.21
C GLN A 32 -16.80 13.88 -11.96
N ASP A 33 -17.98 14.34 -11.53
CA ASP A 33 -18.83 13.58 -10.62
C ASP A 33 -19.78 12.72 -11.45
N THR A 34 -19.47 11.43 -11.54
CA THR A 34 -20.33 10.40 -12.18
C THR A 34 -21.16 9.72 -11.08
N PRO A 35 -22.47 9.46 -11.28
CA PRO A 35 -23.34 8.90 -10.23
C PRO A 35 -23.06 7.42 -10.06
N THR A 36 -22.29 7.06 -9.02
CA THR A 36 -22.15 5.68 -8.58
C THR A 36 -22.94 5.49 -7.30
N LYS A 37 -23.86 4.54 -7.32
CA LYS A 37 -24.62 4.01 -6.19
C LYS A 37 -23.66 3.56 -5.07
N GLN A 38 -23.23 4.48 -4.20
CA GLN A 38 -22.33 4.15 -3.09
C GLN A 38 -23.14 3.94 -1.81
N ILE A 39 -23.41 2.66 -1.58
CA ILE A 39 -23.56 2.08 -0.25
C ILE A 39 -22.34 2.55 0.55
N THR A 40 -22.56 3.19 1.70
CA THR A 40 -21.51 3.63 2.62
C THR A 40 -20.55 2.47 2.94
N PRO A 41 -19.22 2.69 2.93
CA PRO A 41 -18.40 2.16 3.98
C PRO A 41 -18.14 3.33 4.92
N ILE A 42 -18.84 3.29 6.04
CA ILE A 42 -18.40 3.86 7.30
C ILE A 42 -16.88 3.73 7.30
N THR A 43 -16.14 4.84 7.41
CA THR A 43 -14.79 4.81 7.96
C THR A 43 -14.98 4.22 9.35
N LYS A 44 -15.04 2.88 9.46
CA LYS A 44 -14.85 2.23 10.74
C LYS A 44 -13.47 2.71 11.11
N LEU A 45 -13.43 3.67 12.03
CA LEU A 45 -12.29 3.93 12.86
C LEU A 45 -12.08 2.62 13.64
N THR A 46 -11.48 1.65 12.96
CA THR A 46 -11.12 0.37 13.51
C THR A 46 -9.99 0.68 14.47
N LYS A 47 -10.37 0.81 15.75
CA LYS A 47 -9.47 0.85 16.90
C LYS A 47 -8.18 0.09 16.56
N ALA A 48 -7.05 0.79 16.59
CA ALA A 48 -5.78 0.25 16.16
C ALA A 48 -5.55 -1.13 16.81
N LYS A 49 -5.25 -2.14 15.99
CA LYS A 49 -5.02 -3.53 16.41
C LYS A 49 -3.57 -3.91 16.14
N LYS A 50 -3.00 -4.73 17.02
CA LYS A 50 -1.68 -5.32 16.77
C LYS A 50 -1.71 -6.20 15.52
N ILE A 51 -0.69 -6.12 14.68
CA ILE A 51 -0.57 -6.95 13.47
C ILE A 51 -0.66 -8.45 13.80
N LYS A 52 -0.05 -8.88 14.91
CA LYS A 52 -0.11 -10.29 15.36
C LYS A 52 -1.53 -10.81 15.60
N SER A 53 -2.47 -9.94 15.92
CA SER A 53 -3.89 -10.30 16.09
C SER A 53 -4.63 -10.45 14.75
N LEU A 54 -4.00 -10.12 13.63
CA LEU A 54 -4.59 -10.12 12.28
C LEU A 54 -4.06 -11.25 11.38
N LEU A 55 -3.23 -12.16 11.91
CA LEU A 55 -2.55 -13.20 11.13
C LEU A 55 -3.48 -14.31 10.63
N GLY A 56 -4.66 -14.45 11.23
CA GLY A 56 -5.65 -15.48 10.89
C GLY A 56 -5.41 -16.79 11.65
N ALA A 57 -6.44 -17.64 11.74
CA ALA A 57 -6.44 -18.82 12.63
C ALA A 57 -5.44 -19.93 12.24
N ARG A 58 -4.97 -19.96 10.98
CA ARG A 58 -4.05 -21.00 10.48
C ARG A 58 -2.58 -20.57 10.44
N LYS A 59 -2.28 -19.33 10.82
CA LYS A 59 -0.92 -18.79 10.77
C LYS A 59 -0.47 -18.39 12.16
N ARG A 60 0.74 -18.81 12.54
CA ARG A 60 1.40 -18.36 13.76
C ARG A 60 2.69 -17.63 13.44
N LEU A 61 3.07 -16.68 14.29
CA LEU A 61 4.41 -16.10 14.23
C LEU A 61 5.47 -17.15 14.51
N LEU A 62 6.57 -17.05 13.77
CA LEU A 62 7.81 -17.76 14.09
C LEU A 62 8.39 -17.20 15.39
N ARG A 63 8.90 -18.05 16.27
CA ARG A 63 9.57 -17.62 17.50
C ARG A 63 11.07 -17.82 17.35
N LYS A 64 11.86 -16.94 17.97
CA LYS A 64 13.32 -17.03 17.95
C LYS A 64 13.85 -18.28 18.68
N GLU A 65 13.20 -18.63 19.79
CA GLU A 65 13.66 -19.70 20.69
C GLU A 65 13.04 -21.06 20.38
N SER A 66 12.10 -21.13 19.44
CA SER A 66 11.58 -22.40 18.95
C SER A 66 12.53 -23.00 17.93
N GLY A 67 12.54 -24.33 17.78
CA GLY A 67 13.22 -25.06 16.70
C GLY A 67 12.73 -24.76 15.27
N ASP A 68 12.17 -23.56 15.05
CA ASP A 68 11.70 -22.98 13.79
C ASP A 68 12.86 -22.56 12.87
N ASN A 69 14.10 -22.98 13.12
CA ASN A 69 15.28 -22.57 12.34
C ASN A 69 15.10 -22.80 10.83
N ASN A 70 14.51 -23.93 10.44
CA ASN A 70 14.22 -24.22 9.03
C ASN A 70 13.19 -23.24 8.45
N ASN A 71 12.13 -22.95 9.20
CA ASN A 71 11.11 -21.99 8.78
C ASN A 71 11.71 -20.58 8.66
N TRP A 72 12.53 -20.17 9.62
CA TRP A 72 13.26 -18.91 9.56
C TRP A 72 14.16 -18.83 8.34
N LYS A 73 14.92 -19.88 8.03
CA LYS A 73 15.78 -19.93 6.85
C LYS A 73 14.98 -19.81 5.55
N GLN A 74 13.86 -20.52 5.45
CA GLN A 74 12.97 -20.43 4.29
C GLN A 74 12.40 -19.02 4.11
N ARG A 75 11.91 -18.40 5.20
CA ARG A 75 11.36 -17.05 5.16
C ARG A 75 12.42 -16.00 4.84
N TRP A 76 13.61 -16.16 5.39
CA TRP A 76 14.74 -15.28 5.09
C TRP A 76 15.12 -15.36 3.61
N THR A 77 15.26 -16.56 3.05
CA THR A 77 15.52 -16.74 1.62
C THR A 77 14.44 -16.08 0.75
N SER A 78 13.17 -16.27 1.09
CA SER A 78 12.05 -15.65 0.37
C SER A 78 12.10 -14.12 0.45
N PHE A 79 12.42 -13.58 1.62
CA PHE A 79 12.57 -12.15 1.84
C PHE A 79 13.72 -11.58 0.99
N LYS A 80 14.91 -12.20 1.04
CA LYS A 80 16.05 -11.81 0.20
C LYS A 80 15.72 -11.80 -1.28
N GLN A 81 14.99 -12.80 -1.78
CA GLN A 81 14.58 -12.86 -3.19
C GLN A 81 13.65 -11.70 -3.56
N ALA A 82 12.64 -11.42 -2.74
CA ALA A 82 11.69 -10.33 -2.98
C ALA A 82 12.33 -8.93 -2.97
N TYR A 83 13.45 -8.77 -2.25
CA TYR A 83 14.20 -7.52 -2.10
C TYR A 83 15.63 -7.62 -2.68
N SER A 84 15.83 -8.49 -3.67
CA SER A 84 17.15 -8.71 -4.27
C SER A 84 17.67 -7.46 -5.00
N ALA A 85 16.76 -6.75 -5.68
CA ALA A 85 17.04 -5.58 -6.52
C ALA A 85 16.78 -4.21 -5.84
N LYS A 86 16.21 -4.18 -4.63
CA LYS A 86 15.82 -2.94 -3.94
C LYS A 86 15.94 -3.06 -2.42
N ASP A 87 16.12 -1.95 -1.72
CA ASP A 87 16.13 -1.97 -0.26
C ASP A 87 14.70 -2.16 0.29
N PRO A 88 14.48 -3.03 1.29
CA PRO A 88 13.17 -3.20 1.90
C PRO A 88 12.57 -1.90 2.47
N SER A 89 13.41 -0.95 2.88
CA SER A 89 12.98 0.36 3.38
C SER A 89 12.30 1.23 2.34
N GLU A 90 12.58 1.02 1.05
CA GLU A 90 11.93 1.75 -0.04
C GLU A 90 10.45 1.41 -0.17
N ILE A 91 10.05 0.22 0.30
CA ILE A 91 8.64 -0.19 0.35
C ILE A 91 8.05 0.18 1.72
N HIS A 92 8.75 -0.14 2.81
CA HIS A 92 8.33 0.22 4.17
C HIS A 92 9.52 0.53 5.08
N ALA A 93 9.52 1.73 5.67
CA ALA A 93 10.56 2.18 6.58
C ALA A 93 10.81 1.23 7.78
N SER A 94 9.78 0.50 8.25
CA SER A 94 9.91 -0.49 9.33
C SER A 94 10.79 -1.68 8.97
N TRP A 95 11.06 -1.90 7.69
CA TRP A 95 11.93 -2.95 7.18
C TRP A 95 13.36 -2.46 6.86
N ARG A 96 13.75 -1.25 7.26
CA ARG A 96 15.10 -0.73 7.04
C ARG A 96 16.18 -1.53 7.76
N PHE A 97 17.10 -2.14 7.03
CA PHE A 97 18.27 -2.79 7.61
C PHE A 97 19.44 -1.81 7.75
N ASN A 98 20.32 -2.04 8.72
CA ASN A 98 21.53 -1.23 8.88
C ASN A 98 22.46 -1.33 7.67
N ASN A 99 22.62 -2.53 7.11
CA ASN A 99 23.42 -2.78 5.91
C ASN A 99 22.77 -3.86 5.04
N TRP A 100 21.64 -3.53 4.39
CA TRP A 100 20.92 -4.48 3.54
C TRP A 100 21.81 -5.13 2.47
N GLY A 101 22.73 -4.36 1.88
CA GLY A 101 23.65 -4.83 0.85
C GLY A 101 24.51 -6.01 1.30
N ALA A 102 25.01 -5.99 2.54
CA ALA A 102 25.73 -7.12 3.12
C ALA A 102 24.77 -8.19 3.67
N SER A 103 23.71 -7.78 4.38
CA SER A 103 22.77 -8.72 5.00
C SER A 103 22.17 -9.69 3.98
N LYS A 104 21.77 -9.21 2.80
CA LYS A 104 21.16 -10.06 1.76
C LYS A 104 22.11 -11.10 1.15
N LEU A 105 23.41 -11.01 1.41
CA LEU A 105 24.40 -11.98 0.94
C LEU A 105 24.60 -13.13 1.93
N LEU A 106 24.13 -12.98 3.17
CA LEU A 106 24.30 -13.99 4.22
C LEU A 106 23.23 -15.08 4.08
N ASP A 107 23.68 -16.33 4.05
CA ASP A 107 22.80 -17.51 3.99
C ASP A 107 22.11 -17.77 5.33
N ASP A 108 22.80 -17.45 6.42
CA ASP A 108 22.25 -17.55 7.75
C ASP A 108 21.24 -16.44 8.02
N VAL A 109 20.19 -16.83 8.76
CA VAL A 109 19.12 -15.93 9.16
C VAL A 109 19.71 -14.88 10.08
N GLN A 110 19.57 -13.63 9.68
CA GLN A 110 20.07 -12.51 10.46
C GLN A 110 19.18 -12.28 11.68
N GLU A 111 19.81 -12.03 12.83
CA GLU A 111 19.08 -11.71 14.05
C GLU A 111 18.23 -10.44 13.87
N GLU A 112 18.74 -9.48 13.08
CA GLU A 112 18.02 -8.26 12.70
C GLU A 112 16.71 -8.58 11.97
N PHE A 113 16.69 -9.57 11.08
CA PHE A 113 15.47 -9.98 10.38
C PHE A 113 14.44 -10.56 11.35
N GLN A 114 14.88 -11.44 12.25
CA GLN A 114 13.99 -12.01 13.27
C GLN A 114 13.46 -10.93 14.23
N ASN A 115 14.31 -10.00 14.67
CA ASN A 115 13.92 -8.85 15.50
C ASN A 115 12.88 -7.98 14.81
N LYS A 116 13.06 -7.68 13.51
CA LYS A 116 12.07 -6.94 12.72
C LYS A 116 10.73 -7.65 12.65
N CYS A 117 10.73 -8.97 12.43
CA CYS A 117 9.50 -9.74 12.44
C CYS A 117 8.75 -9.62 13.78
N ILE A 118 9.47 -9.71 14.90
CA ILE A 118 8.87 -9.58 16.23
C ILE A 118 8.34 -8.16 16.44
N ASN A 119 9.19 -7.16 16.28
CA ASN A 119 8.84 -5.75 16.55
C ASN A 119 7.68 -5.28 15.66
N ASN A 120 7.77 -5.50 14.35
CA ASN A 120 6.73 -5.07 13.41
C ASN A 120 5.42 -5.84 13.64
N SER A 121 5.43 -7.06 14.19
CA SER A 121 4.20 -7.77 14.53
C SER A 121 3.46 -7.17 15.74
N GLU A 122 4.16 -6.41 16.57
CA GLU A 122 3.61 -5.75 17.75
C GLU A 122 3.01 -4.38 17.46
N ASP A 123 3.38 -3.79 16.31
CA ASP A 123 2.86 -2.51 15.84
C ASP A 123 1.34 -2.56 15.67
N ASN A 124 0.72 -1.40 15.87
CA ASN A 124 -0.69 -1.23 15.65
C ASN A 124 -0.96 -0.76 14.22
N VAL A 125 -1.99 -1.34 13.62
CA VAL A 125 -2.53 -0.96 12.31
C VAL A 125 -4.02 -0.71 12.44
N GLU A 126 -4.52 0.19 11.62
CA GLU A 126 -5.95 0.50 11.56
C GLU A 126 -6.68 -0.44 10.59
N GLN A 127 -5.98 -0.95 9.58
CA GLN A 127 -6.55 -1.77 8.51
C GLN A 127 -5.78 -3.08 8.35
N ASP A 128 -6.49 -4.15 8.03
CA ASP A 128 -5.92 -5.48 7.76
C ASP A 128 -5.27 -5.59 6.37
N THR A 129 -5.59 -4.65 5.48
CA THR A 129 -4.98 -4.44 4.17
C THR A 129 -3.67 -3.66 4.23
N ASP A 130 -3.24 -3.21 5.42
CA ASP A 130 -1.97 -2.51 5.59
C ASP A 130 -0.84 -3.41 5.05
N PRO A 131 0.02 -2.91 4.14
CA PRO A 131 1.11 -3.69 3.58
C PRO A 131 2.05 -4.31 4.62
N ARG A 132 2.17 -3.73 5.81
CA ARG A 132 2.92 -4.30 6.94
C ARG A 132 2.29 -5.61 7.41
N VAL A 133 0.96 -5.70 7.45
CA VAL A 133 0.25 -6.95 7.79
C VAL A 133 0.58 -8.03 6.78
N THR A 134 0.56 -7.69 5.48
CA THR A 134 0.91 -8.61 4.39
C THR A 134 2.38 -9.04 4.50
N ALA A 135 3.31 -8.13 4.75
CA ALA A 135 4.73 -8.46 4.92
C ALA A 135 4.95 -9.42 6.11
N ILE A 136 4.33 -9.16 7.26
CA ILE A 136 4.44 -10.05 8.43
C ILE A 136 3.83 -11.42 8.15
N LYS A 137 2.65 -11.49 7.53
CA LYS A 137 2.04 -12.75 7.11
C LYS A 137 2.96 -13.55 6.19
N THR A 138 3.62 -12.89 5.25
CA THR A 138 4.46 -13.58 4.26
C THR A 138 5.81 -14.04 4.83
N TYR A 139 6.47 -13.20 5.63
CA TYR A 139 7.88 -13.41 6.00
C TYR A 139 8.10 -13.79 7.46
N CYS A 140 7.09 -13.67 8.32
CA CYS A 140 7.26 -13.88 9.76
C CYS A 140 6.35 -14.96 10.33
N THR A 141 5.57 -15.65 9.49
CA THR A 141 4.65 -16.70 9.93
C THR A 141 4.95 -18.05 9.32
N THR A 142 4.46 -19.09 10.00
CA THR A 142 4.29 -20.43 9.43
C THR A 142 2.83 -20.82 9.53
N ASP A 143 2.42 -21.71 8.62
CA ASP A 143 1.16 -22.43 8.76
C ASP A 143 1.27 -23.36 9.97
N GLN A 144 0.16 -23.47 10.72
CA GLN A 144 0.03 -24.29 11.92
C GLN A 144 -0.69 -25.61 11.60
#